data_AF-A0A7J8R8N5-F1
#
_entry.id   AF-A0A7J8R8N5-F1
#
_cell.length_a   1.000
_cell.length_b   1.000
_cell.length_c   1.000
_cell.angle_alpha   90.00
_cell.angle_beta   90.00
_cell.angle_gamma   90.00
#
_symmetry.space_group_name_H-M   'P 1'
#
loop_
_entity.id
_entity.type
_entity.pdbx_description
1 polymer ?
#
loop_
_entity_poly.entity_id
_entity_poly.type
_entity_poly.pdbx_seq_one_letter_code
_entity_poly.pdbx_strand_id
1 'polypeptide(L)'
;MRLHALRSIREKKLDGIVMFASDSNMFSMELFDEIQNVKWFGAVSVGMLTHSVNTDEMADQKKDEEENPRMPIQGPACNASDMLAGWHTFKTLPFAGKSAVYIDDRATVLPRKLEWSGFVLNSRLLWKDSSDKSKWIKDIDMLNGVIESPLGLVNDPSVVEPLGNCDR
;
A
#
# COMPACT_ATOMS: atom_id res chain seq x y z
N MET A 1 5.78 3.57 -15.75
CA MET A 1 4.83 4.70 -15.58
C MET A 1 5.05 5.47 -14.27
N ARG A 2 5.00 4.82 -13.09
CA ARG A 2 5.16 5.50 -11.78
C ARG A 2 6.37 6.44 -11.68
N LEU A 3 7.58 5.94 -11.96
CA LEU A 3 8.81 6.75 -11.94
C LEU A 3 8.80 7.92 -12.92
N HIS A 4 8.18 7.74 -14.08
CA HIS A 4 8.05 8.79 -15.08
C HIS A 4 7.17 9.94 -14.56
N ALA A 5 6.02 9.63 -13.96
CA ALA A 5 5.15 10.62 -13.35
C ALA A 5 5.85 11.39 -12.21
N LEU A 6 6.58 10.68 -11.33
CA LEU A 6 7.37 11.32 -10.26
C LEU A 6 8.44 12.28 -10.80
N ARG A 7 9.10 11.92 -11.91
CA ARG A 7 10.05 12.81 -12.60
C ARG A 7 9.35 14.06 -13.15
N SER A 8 8.19 13.91 -13.78
CA SER A 8 7.41 15.05 -14.28
C SER A 8 6.93 15.99 -13.16
N ILE A 9 6.46 15.44 -12.03
CA ILE A 9 6.06 16.22 -10.84
C ILE A 9 7.23 17.05 -10.33
N ARG A 10 8.41 16.43 -10.23
CA ARG A 10 9.66 17.09 -9.82
C ARG A 10 10.08 18.19 -10.79
N GLU A 11 10.11 17.90 -12.08
CA GLU A 11 10.55 18.84 -13.13
C GLU A 11 9.64 20.08 -13.20
N LYS A 12 8.33 19.87 -13.08
CA LYS A 12 7.34 20.95 -13.10
C LYS A 12 7.11 21.60 -11.73
N LYS A 13 7.78 21.14 -10.67
CA LYS A 13 7.60 21.58 -9.27
C LYS A 13 6.12 21.62 -8.85
N LEU A 14 5.36 20.58 -9.20
CA LEU A 14 3.93 20.51 -8.82
C LEU A 14 3.83 20.32 -7.30
N ASP A 15 3.05 21.17 -6.64
CA ASP A 15 2.83 21.13 -5.20
C ASP A 15 1.55 20.37 -4.86
N GLY A 16 1.60 19.53 -3.83
CA GLY A 16 0.46 18.74 -3.35
C GLY A 16 0.83 17.33 -2.92
N ILE A 17 -0.19 16.48 -2.78
CA ILE A 17 -0.07 15.08 -2.38
C ILE A 17 -0.11 14.18 -3.62
N VAL A 18 0.78 13.19 -3.67
CA VAL A 18 0.88 12.19 -4.71
C VAL A 18 0.39 10.85 -4.15
N MET A 19 -0.60 10.26 -4.81
CA MET A 19 -1.14 8.94 -4.50
C MET A 19 -1.02 8.02 -5.71
N PHE A 20 -0.71 6.74 -5.49
CA PHE A 20 -0.61 5.74 -6.55
C PHE A 20 -1.89 4.91 -6.67
N ALA A 21 -2.88 5.42 -7.41
CA ALA A 21 -4.14 4.72 -7.64
C ALA A 21 -4.11 3.87 -8.93
N SER A 22 -4.58 2.61 -8.85
CA SER A 22 -4.97 1.84 -10.04
C SER A 22 -6.44 2.08 -10.37
N ASP A 23 -6.81 1.87 -11.63
CA ASP A 23 -8.19 1.87 -12.13
C ASP A 23 -9.12 0.83 -11.49
N SER A 24 -8.56 -0.24 -10.93
CA SER A 24 -9.31 -1.32 -10.26
C SER A 24 -9.47 -1.14 -8.75
N ASN A 25 -8.85 -0.12 -8.14
CA ASN A 25 -8.95 0.11 -6.70
C ASN A 25 -10.22 0.89 -6.34
N MET A 26 -10.76 0.61 -5.15
CA MET A 26 -11.84 1.39 -4.54
C MET A 26 -11.26 2.27 -3.43
N PHE A 27 -11.67 3.54 -3.39
CA PHE A 27 -11.21 4.52 -2.40
C PHE A 27 -12.40 5.17 -1.72
N SER A 28 -12.34 5.33 -0.40
CA SER A 28 -13.31 6.14 0.34
C SER A 28 -13.02 7.63 0.12
N MET A 29 -14.04 8.48 0.28
CA MET A 29 -13.83 9.93 0.23
C MET A 29 -13.02 10.43 1.43
N GLU A 30 -13.24 9.85 2.61
CA GLU A 30 -12.53 10.18 3.86
C GLU A 30 -11.00 10.02 3.74
N LEU A 31 -10.56 9.02 2.96
CA LEU A 31 -9.14 8.83 2.68
C LEU A 31 -8.51 10.08 2.07
N PHE A 32 -9.21 10.75 1.14
CA PHE A 32 -8.67 11.92 0.45
C PHE A 32 -8.56 13.14 1.37
N ASP A 33 -9.39 13.24 2.40
CA ASP A 33 -9.30 14.27 3.44
C ASP A 33 -8.13 13.98 4.38
N GLU A 34 -7.96 12.71 4.77
CA GLU A 34 -6.89 12.29 5.68
C GLU A 34 -5.50 12.53 5.10
N ILE A 35 -5.26 12.11 3.84
CA ILE A 35 -3.94 12.17 3.22
C ILE A 35 -3.45 13.60 2.98
N GLN A 36 -4.32 14.62 3.05
CA GLN A 36 -3.91 16.03 2.92
C GLN A 36 -2.95 16.46 4.04
N ASN A 37 -3.00 15.79 5.19
CA ASN A 37 -2.23 16.16 6.38
C ASN A 37 -0.82 15.54 6.41
N VAL A 38 -0.47 14.74 5.39
CA VAL A 38 0.83 14.06 5.30
C VAL A 38 1.95 15.07 5.11
N LYS A 39 2.96 15.00 5.99
CA LYS A 39 4.11 15.91 5.92
C LYS A 39 5.10 15.46 4.87
N TRP A 40 5.34 14.15 4.78
CA TRP A 40 6.42 13.55 4.02
C TRP A 40 5.94 12.32 3.26
N PHE A 41 5.84 11.18 3.92
CA PHE A 41 5.54 9.90 3.28
C PHE A 41 4.58 9.15 4.20
N GLY A 42 3.34 8.99 3.74
CA GLY A 42 2.27 8.37 4.50
C GLY A 42 1.98 6.94 4.06
N ALA A 43 1.51 6.12 4.98
CA ALA A 43 0.97 4.79 4.72
C ALA A 43 -0.44 4.65 5.30
N VAL A 44 -1.33 4.09 4.50
CA VAL A 44 -2.70 3.70 4.89
C VAL A 44 -2.85 2.20 4.72
N SER A 45 -3.79 1.64 5.44
CA SER A 45 -4.15 0.25 5.27
C SER A 45 -5.02 0.02 4.03
N VAL A 46 -4.82 -1.14 3.42
CA VAL A 46 -5.50 -1.58 2.20
C VAL A 46 -6.13 -2.93 2.46
N GLY A 47 -7.46 -2.98 2.39
CA GLY A 47 -8.23 -4.22 2.35
C GLY A 47 -8.19 -4.82 0.94
N MET A 48 -7.94 -6.12 0.84
CA MET A 48 -7.96 -6.85 -0.42
C MET A 48 -9.23 -7.70 -0.51
N LEU A 49 -9.94 -7.54 -1.62
CA LEU A 49 -11.08 -8.39 -1.94
C LEU A 49 -10.56 -9.69 -2.55
N THR A 50 -10.58 -10.77 -1.76
CA THR A 50 -10.33 -12.12 -2.28
C THR A 50 -11.66 -12.76 -2.63
N HIS A 51 -11.94 -12.92 -3.92
CA HIS A 51 -13.05 -13.78 -4.34
C HIS A 51 -12.67 -15.23 -4.07
N SER A 52 -13.22 -15.84 -3.03
CA SER A 52 -13.28 -17.30 -2.95
C SER A 52 -14.25 -17.77 -4.03
N VAL A 53 -13.73 -18.34 -5.11
CA VAL A 53 -14.58 -19.18 -5.96
C VAL A 53 -14.95 -20.42 -5.16
N ASN A 54 -16.24 -20.78 -5.23
CA ASN A 54 -16.96 -21.84 -4.52
C ASN A 54 -17.71 -21.41 -3.26
N THR A 55 -18.73 -20.55 -3.44
CA THR A 55 -19.91 -20.53 -2.56
C THR A 55 -20.82 -21.76 -2.75
N ASP A 56 -20.59 -22.61 -3.76
CA ASP A 56 -21.44 -23.78 -4.05
C ASP A 56 -20.89 -25.13 -3.56
N GLU A 57 -19.67 -25.20 -3.02
CA GLU A 57 -19.10 -26.47 -2.47
C GLU A 57 -18.91 -26.45 -0.93
N MET A 58 -19.31 -25.39 -0.24
CA MET A 58 -19.26 -25.32 1.24
C MET A 58 -20.54 -25.82 1.94
N ALA A 59 -21.32 -26.69 1.30
CA ALA A 59 -22.47 -27.33 1.95
C ALA A 59 -22.09 -28.47 2.89
N ASP A 60 -20.87 -29.05 2.80
CA ASP A 60 -20.55 -30.33 3.45
C ASP A 60 -19.39 -30.37 4.45
N GLN A 61 -18.88 -29.22 4.92
CA GLN A 61 -17.93 -29.22 6.05
C GLN A 61 -18.38 -28.30 7.18
N LYS A 62 -19.38 -28.77 7.93
CA LYS A 62 -19.58 -28.35 9.32
C LYS A 62 -18.49 -28.97 10.20
N LYS A 63 -17.59 -28.14 10.72
CA LYS A 63 -17.05 -28.13 12.10
C LYS A 63 -15.70 -27.41 12.11
N ASP A 64 -15.75 -26.11 12.34
CA ASP A 64 -15.04 -25.43 13.42
C ASP A 64 -15.66 -24.04 13.55
N GLU A 65 -16.03 -23.67 14.78
CA GLU A 65 -16.69 -22.41 15.10
C GLU A 65 -15.72 -21.22 14.94
N GLU A 66 -16.28 -20.08 14.52
CA GLU A 66 -15.75 -18.73 14.71
C GLU A 66 -14.42 -18.35 14.02
N GLU A 67 -14.50 -18.04 12.73
CA GLU A 67 -14.01 -16.74 12.26
C GLU A 67 -14.70 -16.44 10.91
N ASN A 68 -15.53 -15.39 10.87
CA ASN A 68 -15.90 -14.79 9.58
C ASN A 68 -14.59 -14.60 8.79
N PRO A 69 -14.52 -14.95 7.49
CA PRO A 69 -13.30 -14.75 6.72
C PRO A 69 -12.97 -13.26 6.75
N ARG A 70 -12.04 -12.89 7.63
CA ARG A 70 -11.66 -11.49 7.83
C ARG A 70 -11.03 -11.05 6.52
N MET A 71 -11.52 -9.92 5.99
CA MET A 71 -10.93 -9.33 4.79
C MET A 71 -9.42 -9.19 5.02
N PRO A 72 -8.57 -9.75 4.14
CA PRO A 72 -7.14 -9.63 4.32
C PRO A 72 -6.72 -8.16 4.17
N ILE A 73 -6.04 -7.63 5.19
CA ILE A 73 -5.58 -6.25 5.23
C ILE A 73 -4.05 -6.22 5.20
N GLN A 74 -3.51 -5.27 4.43
CA GLN A 74 -2.09 -4.89 4.46
C GLN A 74 -1.97 -3.45 4.95
N GLY A 75 -0.93 -3.10 5.69
CA GLY A 75 -0.80 -1.72 6.16
C GLY A 75 0.26 -1.52 7.23
N PRO A 76 0.38 -0.30 7.77
CA PRO A 76 1.25 -0.01 8.90
C PRO A 76 0.74 -0.70 10.18
N ALA A 77 1.65 -1.16 11.03
CA ALA A 77 1.37 -1.66 12.37
C ALA A 77 1.96 -0.68 13.39
N CYS A 78 1.16 -0.23 14.35
CA CYS A 78 1.56 0.85 15.27
C CYS A 78 1.68 0.40 16.73
N ASN A 79 2.58 1.04 17.47
CA ASN A 79 2.75 0.81 18.90
C ASN A 79 1.67 1.54 19.72
N ALA A 80 1.82 1.60 21.05
CA ALA A 80 0.88 2.28 21.94
C ALA A 80 0.95 3.83 21.86
N SER A 81 1.91 4.37 21.12
CA SER A 81 2.12 5.81 20.92
C SER A 81 1.81 6.23 19.47
N ASP A 82 1.05 5.40 18.73
CA ASP A 82 0.66 5.61 17.34
C ASP A 82 1.82 5.82 16.36
N MET A 83 3.02 5.38 16.76
CA MET A 83 4.19 5.37 15.89
C MET A 83 4.28 4.03 15.18
N LEU A 84 4.79 4.08 13.94
CA LEU A 84 5.06 2.89 13.14
C LEU A 84 6.00 1.95 13.90
N ALA A 85 5.52 0.74 14.15
CA ALA A 85 6.23 -0.35 14.82
C ALA A 85 6.52 -1.53 13.88
N GLY A 86 5.84 -1.60 12.73
CA GLY A 86 6.03 -2.65 11.74
C GLY A 86 5.01 -2.57 10.61
N TRP A 87 4.84 -3.67 9.88
CA TRP A 87 3.94 -3.78 8.74
C TRP A 87 3.07 -5.02 8.86
N HIS A 88 1.76 -4.84 8.73
CA HIS A 88 0.84 -5.93 8.48
C HIS A 88 0.95 -6.32 7.00
N THR A 89 1.40 -7.55 6.75
CA THR A 89 1.47 -8.12 5.41
C THR A 89 0.54 -9.31 5.29
N PHE A 90 0.16 -9.62 4.06
CA PHE A 90 -0.71 -10.73 3.77
C PHE A 90 -0.04 -12.06 4.16
N LYS A 91 -0.60 -12.75 5.14
CA LYS A 91 -0.20 -14.12 5.46
C LYS A 91 -0.74 -15.03 4.36
N THR A 92 0.15 -15.59 3.55
CA THR A 92 -0.21 -16.51 2.46
C THR A 92 -0.60 -17.91 2.94
N LEU A 93 -0.24 -18.28 4.17
CA LEU A 93 -0.46 -19.63 4.74
C LEU A 93 -1.93 -20.09 4.73
N PRO A 94 -2.95 -19.28 5.10
CA PRO A 94 -4.36 -19.68 5.09
C PRO A 94 -4.94 -19.92 3.69
N PHE A 95 -4.21 -19.49 2.66
CA PHE A 95 -4.59 -19.60 1.25
C PHE A 95 -3.64 -20.50 0.46
N ALA A 96 -2.69 -21.16 1.12
CA ALA A 96 -1.80 -22.13 0.48
C ALA A 96 -2.61 -23.30 -0.09
N GLY A 97 -2.58 -23.46 -1.42
CA GLY A 97 -3.35 -24.49 -2.13
C GLY A 97 -4.75 -24.07 -2.61
N LYS A 98 -5.23 -22.86 -2.26
CA LYS A 98 -6.45 -22.28 -2.85
C LYS A 98 -6.05 -21.50 -4.11
N SER A 99 -6.36 -22.04 -5.29
CA SER A 99 -6.12 -21.34 -6.56
C SER A 99 -6.96 -20.06 -6.64
N ALA A 100 -6.30 -18.92 -6.80
CA ALA A 100 -6.98 -17.69 -7.18
C ALA A 100 -7.57 -17.89 -8.59
N VAL A 101 -8.88 -17.69 -8.75
CA VAL A 101 -9.52 -17.82 -10.06
C VAL A 101 -9.24 -16.57 -10.88
N TYR A 102 -8.75 -16.81 -12.08
CA TYR A 102 -8.41 -15.81 -13.08
C TYR A 102 -9.68 -15.07 -13.53
N ILE A 103 -9.75 -13.78 -13.23
CA ILE A 103 -10.62 -12.86 -13.96
C ILE A 103 -9.68 -12.08 -14.90
N ASP A 104 -9.62 -12.53 -16.16
CA ASP A 104 -8.96 -11.87 -17.30
C ASP A 104 -7.41 -11.75 -17.22
N ASP A 105 -6.69 -12.72 -17.82
CA ASP A 105 -5.27 -12.74 -18.28
C ASP A 105 -4.14 -12.01 -17.50
N ARG A 106 -4.38 -11.53 -16.29
CA ARG A 106 -3.37 -10.93 -15.40
C ARG A 106 -3.35 -11.72 -14.11
N ALA A 107 -2.31 -12.51 -13.92
CA ALA A 107 -2.12 -13.32 -12.74
C ALA A 107 -2.21 -12.46 -11.46
N THR A 108 -3.30 -12.56 -10.70
CA THR A 108 -3.35 -12.10 -9.32
C THR A 108 -2.58 -13.09 -8.45
N VAL A 109 -1.25 -13.03 -8.57
CA VAL A 109 -0.36 -13.60 -7.56
C VAL A 109 -0.64 -12.80 -6.28
N LEU A 110 -1.22 -13.44 -5.27
CA LEU A 110 -1.49 -12.85 -3.96
C LEU A 110 -0.30 -11.95 -3.56
N PRO A 111 -0.49 -10.64 -3.36
CA PRO A 111 0.63 -9.72 -3.21
C PRO A 111 1.40 -10.08 -1.95
N ARG A 112 2.60 -10.67 -2.13
CA ARG A 112 3.54 -10.90 -1.02
C ARG A 112 4.17 -9.60 -0.51
N LYS A 113 3.91 -8.48 -1.21
CA LYS A 113 4.48 -7.15 -1.00
C LYS A 113 3.35 -6.16 -0.78
N LEU A 114 3.67 -5.04 -0.13
CA LEU A 114 2.71 -3.98 0.15
C LEU A 114 2.22 -3.30 -1.13
N GLU A 115 0.90 -3.10 -1.21
CA GLU A 115 0.23 -2.45 -2.34
C GLU A 115 0.60 -0.97 -2.50
N TRP A 116 0.73 -0.52 -3.75
CA TRP A 116 1.10 0.87 -4.07
C TRP A 116 0.04 1.89 -3.63
N SER A 117 -1.24 1.51 -3.69
CA SER A 117 -2.37 2.34 -3.28
C SER A 117 -2.41 2.62 -1.78
N GLY A 118 -1.65 1.86 -0.98
CA GLY A 118 -1.50 2.08 0.46
C GLY A 118 -0.53 3.21 0.83
N PHE A 119 0.02 3.94 -0.15
CA PHE A 119 1.06 4.92 0.11
C PHE A 119 0.82 6.25 -0.58
N VAL A 120 1.18 7.30 0.14
CA VAL A 120 1.05 8.69 -0.30
C VAL A 120 2.34 9.46 -0.01
N LEU A 121 2.60 10.47 -0.82
CA LEU A 121 3.84 11.22 -0.79
C LEU A 121 3.55 12.72 -0.92
N ASN A 122 4.14 13.53 -0.05
CA ASN A 122 4.21 14.96 -0.25
C ASN A 122 5.18 15.28 -1.40
N SER A 123 4.70 15.92 -2.48
CA SER A 123 5.48 16.13 -3.70
C SER A 123 6.74 16.96 -3.48
N ARG A 124 6.80 17.77 -2.42
CA ARG A 124 7.97 18.58 -2.05
C ARG A 124 9.20 17.74 -1.74
N LEU A 125 9.02 16.48 -1.32
CA LEU A 125 10.13 15.53 -1.15
C LEU A 125 10.86 15.23 -2.46
N LEU A 126 10.17 15.36 -3.60
CA LEU A 126 10.74 15.09 -4.92
C LEU A 126 11.68 16.21 -5.38
N TRP A 127 11.53 17.43 -4.85
CA TRP A 127 12.21 18.63 -5.32
C TRP A 127 13.72 18.59 -5.00
N LYS A 128 14.56 19.04 -5.95
CA LYS A 128 16.03 18.98 -5.83
C LYS A 128 16.60 19.88 -4.72
N ASP A 129 15.87 20.94 -4.37
CA ASP A 129 16.35 22.02 -3.50
C ASP A 129 16.01 21.80 -2.01
N SER A 130 15.34 20.68 -1.67
CA SER A 130 14.95 20.36 -0.30
C SER A 130 16.11 19.71 0.46
N SER A 131 16.63 20.39 1.48
CA SER A 131 17.74 19.89 2.32
C SER A 131 17.42 18.59 3.06
N ASP A 132 16.14 18.30 3.27
CA ASP A 132 15.68 17.09 3.96
C ASP A 132 15.43 15.91 3.03
N LYS A 133 15.38 16.10 1.69
CA LYS A 133 15.07 15.04 0.71
C LYS A 133 15.87 13.75 0.92
N SER A 134 17.18 13.86 1.11
CA SER A 134 18.09 12.70 1.16
C SER A 134 17.88 11.82 2.39
N LYS A 135 17.18 12.30 3.42
CA LYS A 135 16.86 11.49 4.60
C LYS A 135 15.63 10.61 4.37
N TRP A 136 14.66 11.08 3.60
CA TRP A 136 13.36 10.42 3.46
C TRP A 136 13.28 9.51 2.25
N ILE A 137 13.64 10.01 1.06
CA ILE A 137 13.48 9.26 -0.19
C ILE A 137 14.80 9.06 -0.93
N LYS A 138 14.91 7.91 -1.61
CA LYS A 138 16.00 7.65 -2.56
C LYS A 138 15.90 8.59 -3.73
N ASP A 139 17.05 8.93 -4.30
CA ASP A 139 17.04 9.75 -5.50
C ASP A 139 16.47 8.99 -6.70
N ILE A 140 15.43 9.55 -7.31
CA ILE A 140 14.61 8.91 -8.33
C ILE A 140 15.37 8.72 -9.65
N ASP A 141 16.44 9.49 -9.84
CA ASP A 141 17.35 9.32 -10.98
C ASP A 141 18.29 8.11 -10.79
N MET A 142 18.52 7.69 -9.55
CA MET A 142 19.27 6.46 -9.24
C MET A 142 18.39 5.21 -9.26
N LEU A 143 17.07 5.39 -9.26
CA LEU A 143 16.12 4.28 -9.34
C LEU A 143 15.98 3.83 -10.79
N ASN A 144 16.61 2.69 -11.09
CA ASN A 144 16.51 2.00 -12.37
C ASN A 144 15.65 0.74 -12.23
N GLY A 145 14.90 0.41 -13.29
CA GLY A 145 14.08 -0.80 -13.34
C GLY A 145 12.70 -0.68 -12.69
N VAL A 146 12.07 -1.84 -12.45
CA VAL A 146 10.73 -1.93 -11.86
C VAL A 146 10.86 -1.92 -10.35
N ILE A 147 10.38 -0.85 -9.71
CA ILE A 147 10.20 -0.86 -8.26
C ILE A 147 8.98 -1.70 -7.95
N GLU A 148 9.19 -2.78 -7.21
CA GLU A 148 8.14 -3.75 -6.91
C GLU A 148 7.23 -3.29 -5.76
N SER A 149 7.78 -2.52 -4.80
CA SER A 149 7.06 -2.05 -3.62
C SER A 149 7.28 -0.55 -3.38
N PRO A 150 6.27 0.18 -2.91
CA PRO A 150 6.37 1.60 -2.57
C PRO A 150 7.48 1.92 -1.55
N LEU A 151 7.76 1.00 -0.60
CA LEU A 151 8.88 1.14 0.34
C LEU A 151 10.26 1.20 -0.34
N GLY A 152 10.35 0.75 -1.60
CA GLY A 152 11.55 0.88 -2.41
C GLY A 152 11.95 2.33 -2.66
N LEU A 153 11.02 3.29 -2.55
CA LEU A 153 11.27 4.73 -2.68
C LEU A 153 11.88 5.36 -1.43
N VAL A 154 11.68 4.77 -0.25
CA VAL A 154 12.08 5.33 1.03
C VAL A 154 13.50 4.85 1.39
N ASN A 155 14.30 5.68 2.05
CA ASN A 155 15.62 5.29 2.55
C ASN A 155 15.50 4.42 3.81
N ASP A 156 14.65 4.84 4.74
CA ASP A 156 14.37 4.14 5.99
C ASP A 156 12.85 3.94 6.14
N PRO A 157 12.33 2.71 6.03
CA PRO A 157 10.89 2.45 6.18
C PRO A 157 10.30 2.82 7.54
N SER A 158 11.11 3.07 8.57
CA SER A 158 10.64 3.46 9.91
C SER A 158 10.13 4.90 10.00
N VAL A 159 10.47 5.73 9.02
CA VAL A 159 10.07 7.15 9.00
C VAL A 159 8.69 7.38 8.39
N VAL A 160 8.04 6.32 7.89
CA VAL A 160 6.72 6.45 7.25
C VAL A 160 5.67 6.83 8.28
N GLU A 161 4.87 7.84 7.95
CA GLU A 161 3.76 8.34 8.76
C GLU A 161 2.57 7.37 8.65
N PRO A 162 2.20 6.64 9.72
CA PRO A 162 1.01 5.82 9.67
C PRO A 162 -0.24 6.71 9.72
N LEU A 163 -1.19 6.43 8.85
CA LEU A 163 -2.49 7.08 8.78
C LEU A 163 -3.60 6.07 9.11
N GLY A 164 -4.82 6.55 9.32
CA GLY A 164 -6.01 5.73 9.54
C GLY A 164 -5.98 4.97 10.88
N ASN A 165 -5.27 5.50 11.87
CA ASN A 165 -5.10 4.87 13.19
C ASN A 165 -4.54 3.43 13.12
N CYS A 166 -3.89 3.05 12.02
CA CYS A 166 -3.34 1.72 11.79
C CYS A 166 -4.39 0.59 11.93
N ASP A 167 -5.62 0.86 11.47
CA ASP A 167 -6.82 0.02 11.59
C ASP A 167 -7.25 -0.34 13.02
N ARG A 168 -6.96 0.51 14.00
CA ARG A 168 -7.53 0.40 15.36
C ARG A 168 -8.87 1.08 15.51
#